data_AF-A0A946U3X2-F1
#
_entry.id   AF-A0A946U3X2-F1
#
_cell.length_a   1.000
_cell.length_b   1.000
_cell.length_c   1.000
_cell.angle_alpha   90.00
_cell.angle_beta   90.00
_cell.angle_gamma   90.00
#
_symmetry.space_group_name_H-M   'P 1'
#
loop_
_entity.id
_entity.type
_entity.pdbx_description
1 polymer ?
#
loop_
_entity_poly.entity_id
_entity_poly.type
_entity_poly.pdbx_seq_one_letter_code
_entity_poly.pdbx_strand_id
1 'polypeptide(L)'
;MIKDYRILLALAFAGFIFFAMSMHKALDQDFVDYQKDYYEQLGEEFPGAEIKQVNVKTPGSMMIDRCQSCHIGASNPQAAGFEEPLAFHPPIVPGAEKDPHDFAKMGCAVCHDGNGRALEIHDAHGEYHGWPAPLLAGPTAQANCNRCHAMEGGSLAGAELYEQGRSLFLEKACWGCHTIAGISTSSQAPELTDAGGKFTYEYLVESMVEPSANVKNSKMPKFDWVHEEETVAAIATYLKGQQKERLRSAESAPIGYIKPEARLARITEPSVEAGRSLFAGVPYEGSVAKGGCINCHAFRNSDGDLAGGNIGPELTWSIRNRGEEYVKQHIVNSRSHAPDSIMPTFKDYNEAELESLIKYLSTFDYKLNAKSEGEKLYETYCVACHGEELNGKGSVSAMLDPYPRNLSKYQFVVAYEDRFKNSILHGVDGTAMPAWKNVLSEKEIDTLIEFIKEKSLANAPRNFKRIDARLPKPGDPERLDYKGKGELLTAGDPAEGYEAFQKHCTSCHGKLANGKGPNAYLLEHPLPRNLISKEFLNQVSVTDERLYQSILLGVAGAPMPAFDHLSDQTILDIIAFIRSNTEESE
;
A
#
# COMPACT_ATOMS: atom_id res chain seq x y z
N MET A 1 18.25 -70.04 7.12
CA MET A 1 16.94 -70.48 7.66
C MET A 1 16.93 -70.24 9.14
N ILE A 2 16.20 -69.23 9.61
CA ILE A 2 16.08 -68.90 11.03
C ILE A 2 15.30 -70.05 11.69
N LYS A 3 16.00 -70.90 12.47
CA LYS A 3 15.43 -72.06 13.20
C LYS A 3 14.90 -71.68 14.58
N ASP A 4 14.74 -70.39 14.88
CA ASP A 4 14.28 -69.94 16.17
C ASP A 4 12.81 -69.52 16.11
N TYR A 5 11.93 -70.52 16.29
CA TYR A 5 10.48 -70.36 16.24
C TYR A 5 9.97 -69.27 17.21
N ARG A 6 10.74 -68.93 18.25
CA ARG A 6 10.43 -67.85 19.20
C ARG A 6 10.48 -66.46 18.55
N ILE A 7 11.42 -66.23 17.63
CA ILE A 7 11.54 -64.96 16.91
C ILE A 7 10.38 -64.80 15.92
N LEU A 8 10.03 -65.88 15.21
CA LEU A 8 8.87 -65.89 14.31
C LEU A 8 7.55 -65.66 15.06
N LEU A 9 7.39 -66.26 16.24
CA LEU A 9 6.20 -66.06 17.08
C LEU A 9 6.12 -64.62 17.60
N ALA A 10 7.24 -64.03 18.02
CA ALA A 10 7.30 -62.64 18.48
C ALA A 10 6.98 -61.65 17.35
N LEU A 11 7.49 -61.87 16.14
CA LEU A 11 7.17 -61.06 14.97
C LEU A 11 5.70 -61.20 14.54
N ALA A 12 5.14 -62.42 14.59
CA ALA A 12 3.72 -62.64 14.30
C ALA A 12 2.81 -61.97 15.34
N PHE A 13 3.16 -62.03 16.63
CA PHE A 13 2.43 -61.36 17.69
C PHE A 13 2.51 -59.83 17.59
N ALA A 14 3.70 -59.29 17.30
CA ALA A 14 3.86 -57.86 17.02
C ALA A 14 3.03 -57.45 15.79
N GLY A 15 3.06 -58.24 14.71
CA GLY A 15 2.23 -58.02 13.53
C GLY A 15 0.73 -58.03 13.84
N PHE A 16 0.26 -58.95 14.71
CA PHE A 16 -1.12 -58.98 15.16
C PHE A 16 -1.50 -57.75 16.00
N ILE A 17 -0.62 -57.30 16.90
CA ILE A 17 -0.83 -56.06 17.67
C ILE A 17 -0.90 -54.85 16.74
N PHE A 18 0.03 -54.71 15.79
CA PHE A 18 -0.01 -53.62 14.82
C PHE A 18 -1.26 -53.65 13.96
N PHE A 19 -1.70 -54.84 13.53
CA PHE A 19 -2.95 -55.01 12.80
C PHE A 19 -4.17 -54.64 13.65
N ALA A 20 -4.22 -55.08 14.92
CA ALA A 20 -5.30 -54.75 15.85
C ALA A 20 -5.35 -53.25 16.16
N MET A 21 -4.19 -52.61 16.37
CA MET A 21 -4.08 -51.15 16.55
C MET A 21 -4.50 -50.40 15.30
N SER A 22 -4.10 -50.88 14.11
CA SER A 22 -4.51 -50.28 12.83
C SER A 22 -6.01 -50.43 12.59
N MET A 23 -6.60 -51.57 12.96
CA MET A 23 -8.04 -51.77 12.89
C MET A 23 -8.78 -50.88 13.88
N HIS A 24 -8.28 -50.76 15.11
CA HIS A 24 -8.87 -49.88 16.11
C HIS A 24 -8.86 -48.43 15.62
N LYS A 25 -7.71 -47.95 15.13
CA LYS A 25 -7.59 -46.60 14.55
C LYS A 25 -8.47 -46.39 13.32
N ALA A 26 -8.70 -47.41 12.49
CA ALA A 26 -9.61 -47.31 11.35
C ALA A 26 -11.10 -47.28 11.74
N LEU A 27 -11.44 -47.74 12.94
CA LEU A 27 -12.81 -47.75 13.50
C LEU A 27 -13.07 -46.57 14.46
N ASP A 28 -12.00 -45.89 14.88
CA ASP A 28 -11.96 -44.78 15.83
C ASP A 28 -11.54 -43.50 15.10
N GLN A 29 -12.34 -43.11 14.10
CA GLN A 29 -12.17 -41.86 13.36
C GLN A 29 -13.29 -40.90 13.74
N ASP A 30 -12.97 -39.60 13.84
CA ASP A 30 -13.90 -38.54 14.27
C ASP A 30 -15.28 -38.63 13.62
N PHE A 31 -15.33 -38.82 12.29
CA PHE A 31 -16.60 -38.87 11.54
C PHE A 31 -17.51 -40.04 11.93
N VAL A 32 -16.95 -41.15 12.41
CA VAL A 32 -17.73 -42.33 12.83
C VAL A 32 -18.57 -41.98 14.05
N ASP A 33 -18.01 -41.22 14.99
CA ASP A 33 -18.71 -40.87 16.22
C ASP A 33 -19.81 -39.83 15.99
N TYR A 34 -19.57 -38.85 15.11
CA TYR A 34 -20.62 -37.91 14.69
C TYR A 34 -21.79 -38.61 13.99
N GLN A 35 -21.52 -39.65 13.18
CA GLN A 35 -22.61 -40.40 12.55
C GLN A 35 -23.41 -41.22 13.57
N LYS A 36 -22.75 -41.87 14.54
CA LYS A 36 -23.46 -42.59 15.61
C LYS A 36 -24.38 -41.65 16.39
N ASP A 37 -23.85 -40.50 16.82
CA ASP A 37 -24.60 -39.49 17.57
C ASP A 37 -25.79 -38.96 16.74
N TYR A 38 -25.59 -38.70 15.46
CA TYR A 38 -26.66 -38.28 14.56
C TYR A 38 -27.84 -39.27 14.48
N TYR A 39 -27.54 -40.56 14.28
CA TYR A 39 -28.60 -41.58 14.21
C TYR A 39 -29.24 -41.83 15.58
N GLU A 40 -28.47 -41.72 16.67
CA GLU A 40 -28.99 -41.77 18.03
C GLU A 40 -29.99 -40.63 18.30
N GLN A 41 -29.66 -39.40 17.92
CA GLN A 41 -30.55 -38.24 18.04
C GLN A 41 -31.81 -38.33 17.16
N LEU A 42 -31.72 -39.01 16.00
CA LEU A 42 -32.90 -39.31 15.16
C LEU A 42 -33.78 -40.44 15.73
N GLY A 43 -33.26 -41.22 16.69
CA GLY A 43 -33.92 -42.44 17.17
C GLY A 43 -33.93 -43.57 16.12
N GLU A 44 -32.97 -43.56 15.20
CA GLU A 44 -32.81 -44.54 14.12
C GLU A 44 -31.63 -45.49 14.39
N GLU A 45 -31.66 -46.68 13.80
CA GLU A 45 -30.55 -47.63 13.91
C GLU A 45 -29.36 -47.16 13.06
N PHE A 46 -28.16 -47.10 13.65
CA PHE A 46 -26.94 -46.71 12.94
C PHE A 46 -26.61 -47.71 11.81
N PRO A 47 -26.69 -47.33 10.52
CA PRO A 47 -26.54 -48.25 9.41
C PRO A 47 -25.08 -48.67 9.15
N GLY A 48 -24.12 -48.11 9.89
CA GLY A 48 -22.69 -48.26 9.69
C GLY A 48 -22.06 -46.98 9.13
N ALA A 49 -20.75 -46.83 9.37
CA ALA A 49 -20.03 -45.63 8.98
C ALA A 49 -19.87 -45.52 7.45
N GLU A 50 -20.21 -44.36 6.90
CA GLU A 50 -20.09 -44.07 5.47
C GLU A 50 -19.31 -42.76 5.25
N ILE A 51 -18.30 -42.77 4.38
CA ILE A 51 -17.65 -41.53 3.93
C ILE A 51 -18.54 -40.91 2.84
N LYS A 52 -19.19 -39.80 3.17
CA LYS A 52 -19.99 -39.03 2.21
C LYS A 52 -19.06 -38.14 1.40
N GLN A 53 -18.96 -38.36 0.09
CA GLN A 53 -18.08 -37.61 -0.78
C GLN A 53 -18.83 -36.93 -1.93
N VAL A 54 -18.62 -35.63 -2.09
CA VAL A 54 -19.09 -34.83 -3.23
C VAL A 54 -17.88 -34.43 -4.10
N ASN A 55 -18.03 -34.59 -5.42
CA ASN A 55 -16.99 -34.22 -6.39
C ASN A 55 -17.49 -33.05 -7.23
N VAL A 56 -16.90 -31.87 -7.02
CA VAL A 56 -17.26 -30.65 -7.75
C VAL A 56 -16.22 -30.39 -8.83
N LYS A 57 -16.68 -30.31 -10.07
CA LYS A 57 -15.83 -29.98 -11.21
C LYS A 57 -15.53 -28.47 -11.21
N THR A 58 -14.26 -28.10 -11.13
CA THR A 58 -13.79 -26.71 -11.26
C THR A 58 -13.13 -26.53 -12.65
N PRO A 59 -12.83 -25.29 -13.11
CA PRO A 59 -12.19 -25.07 -14.41
C PRO A 59 -10.83 -25.77 -14.59
N GLY A 60 -10.07 -25.95 -13.50
CA GLY A 60 -8.71 -26.51 -13.54
C GLY A 60 -8.51 -27.80 -12.75
N SER A 61 -9.48 -28.23 -11.95
CA SER A 61 -9.34 -29.40 -11.07
C SER A 61 -10.67 -30.03 -10.67
N MET A 62 -10.62 -31.09 -9.86
CA MET A 62 -11.78 -31.65 -9.18
C MET A 62 -11.63 -31.36 -7.69
N MET A 63 -12.53 -30.53 -7.17
CA MET A 63 -12.66 -30.32 -5.73
C MET A 63 -13.39 -31.53 -5.15
N ILE A 64 -12.81 -32.11 -4.10
CA ILE A 64 -13.38 -33.23 -3.37
C ILE A 64 -13.77 -32.70 -2.01
N ASP A 65 -15.02 -32.94 -1.63
CA ASP A 65 -15.60 -32.56 -0.35
C ASP A 65 -16.10 -33.80 0.38
N ARG A 66 -15.75 -33.92 1.65
CA ARG A 66 -16.17 -35.02 2.53
C ARG A 66 -16.78 -34.51 3.83
N CYS A 67 -17.12 -33.23 3.91
CA CYS A 67 -17.53 -32.58 5.15
C CYS A 67 -18.82 -33.20 5.71
N GLN A 68 -19.72 -33.67 4.83
CA GLN A 68 -20.96 -34.36 5.23
C GLN A 68 -20.72 -35.73 5.88
N SER A 69 -19.48 -36.22 5.94
CA SER A 69 -19.13 -37.39 6.75
C SER A 69 -19.28 -37.09 8.24
N CYS A 70 -18.94 -35.87 8.69
CA CYS A 70 -19.17 -35.41 10.06
C CYS A 70 -20.44 -34.55 10.16
N HIS A 71 -20.64 -33.61 9.22
CA HIS A 71 -21.78 -32.69 9.15
C HIS A 71 -23.01 -33.32 8.47
N ILE A 72 -23.37 -34.54 8.88
CA ILE A 72 -24.36 -35.37 8.18
C ILE A 72 -25.77 -34.76 8.19
N GLY A 73 -26.10 -33.99 9.22
CA GLY A 73 -27.41 -33.35 9.36
C GLY A 73 -27.60 -32.08 8.53
N ALA A 74 -26.54 -31.51 7.96
CA ALA A 74 -26.58 -30.23 7.24
C ALA A 74 -27.62 -30.18 6.10
N SER A 75 -27.99 -31.32 5.51
CA SER A 75 -29.01 -31.43 4.46
C SER A 75 -30.31 -32.10 4.90
N ASN A 76 -30.48 -32.46 6.18
CA ASN A 76 -31.69 -33.08 6.70
C ASN A 76 -32.51 -32.10 7.57
N PRO A 77 -33.67 -31.60 7.10
CA PRO A 77 -34.52 -30.71 7.89
C PRO A 77 -34.96 -31.26 9.25
N GLN A 78 -34.99 -32.59 9.45
CA GLN A 78 -35.29 -33.19 10.76
C GLN A 78 -34.23 -32.88 11.82
N ALA A 79 -33.01 -32.56 11.40
CA ALA A 79 -31.90 -32.23 12.27
C ALA A 79 -31.86 -30.74 12.69
N ALA A 80 -32.88 -29.94 12.36
CA ALA A 80 -32.90 -28.50 12.68
C ALA A 80 -32.84 -28.17 14.18
N GLY A 81 -33.14 -29.13 15.06
CA GLY A 81 -33.04 -28.98 16.51
C GLY A 81 -31.81 -29.65 17.14
N PHE A 82 -30.88 -30.20 16.34
CA PHE A 82 -29.70 -30.89 16.86
C PHE A 82 -28.61 -29.88 17.24
N GLU A 83 -27.66 -30.29 18.08
CA GLU A 83 -26.49 -29.48 18.39
C GLU A 83 -25.50 -29.45 17.21
N GLU A 84 -24.79 -28.33 17.05
CA GLU A 84 -23.70 -28.23 16.07
C GLU A 84 -22.61 -29.27 16.40
N PRO A 85 -22.05 -30.00 15.41
CA PRO A 85 -22.15 -29.81 13.95
C PRO A 85 -23.25 -30.61 13.23
N LEU A 86 -24.16 -31.27 13.96
CA LEU A 86 -25.17 -32.18 13.41
C LEU A 86 -26.46 -31.47 12.99
N ALA A 87 -26.55 -30.16 13.24
CA ALA A 87 -27.71 -29.36 12.92
C ALA A 87 -27.98 -29.25 11.40
N PHE A 88 -29.25 -29.02 11.06
CA PHE A 88 -29.65 -28.65 9.70
C PHE A 88 -29.14 -27.25 9.34
N HIS A 89 -28.58 -27.10 8.14
CA HIS A 89 -28.17 -25.79 7.65
C HIS A 89 -29.39 -24.99 7.18
N PRO A 90 -29.65 -23.77 7.71
CA PRO A 90 -30.76 -22.94 7.26
C PRO A 90 -30.58 -22.49 5.80
N PRO A 91 -31.65 -22.08 5.09
CA PRO A 91 -31.49 -21.56 3.73
C PRO A 91 -30.48 -20.40 3.67
N ILE A 92 -29.51 -20.46 2.75
CA ILE A 92 -28.46 -19.43 2.57
C ILE A 92 -29.09 -18.07 2.26
N VAL A 93 -30.19 -18.04 1.51
CA VAL A 93 -30.95 -16.83 1.24
C VAL A 93 -32.00 -16.65 2.34
N PRO A 94 -31.92 -15.59 3.18
CA PRO A 94 -32.88 -15.37 4.24
C PRO A 94 -34.32 -15.29 3.71
N GLY A 95 -35.22 -16.05 4.32
CA GLY A 95 -36.64 -16.07 3.96
C GLY A 95 -36.99 -16.86 2.69
N ALA A 96 -36.04 -17.55 2.06
CA ALA A 96 -36.35 -18.46 0.97
C ALA A 96 -37.09 -19.71 1.48
N GLU A 97 -38.24 -20.03 0.89
CA GLU A 97 -38.99 -21.26 1.20
C GLU A 97 -38.19 -22.54 0.86
N LYS A 98 -37.30 -22.44 -0.14
CA LYS A 98 -36.41 -23.52 -0.57
C LYS A 98 -35.05 -22.96 -0.94
N ASP A 99 -34.00 -23.52 -0.38
CA ASP A 99 -32.63 -23.13 -0.73
C ASP A 99 -32.30 -23.62 -2.17
N PRO A 100 -31.88 -22.72 -3.08
CA PRO A 100 -31.35 -23.14 -4.38
C PRO A 100 -30.02 -23.90 -4.27
N HIS A 101 -29.36 -23.88 -3.11
CA HIS A 101 -28.10 -24.55 -2.87
C HIS A 101 -28.29 -25.99 -2.38
N ASP A 102 -28.06 -26.96 -3.26
CA ASP A 102 -28.07 -28.40 -2.94
C ASP A 102 -26.67 -28.88 -2.52
N PHE A 103 -26.43 -28.94 -1.21
CA PHE A 103 -25.13 -29.34 -0.61
C PHE A 103 -24.68 -30.74 -1.03
N ALA A 104 -25.61 -31.66 -1.30
CA ALA A 104 -25.27 -33.00 -1.78
C ALA A 104 -24.64 -32.98 -3.20
N LYS A 105 -24.78 -31.88 -3.94
CA LYS A 105 -24.17 -31.69 -5.26
C LYS A 105 -23.00 -30.73 -5.28
N MET A 106 -22.99 -29.73 -4.39
CA MET A 106 -21.95 -28.69 -4.37
C MET A 106 -20.91 -28.83 -3.28
N GLY A 107 -21.12 -29.70 -2.28
CA GLY A 107 -20.22 -29.79 -1.12
C GLY A 107 -20.24 -28.53 -0.24
N CYS A 108 -19.50 -28.57 0.85
CA CYS A 108 -19.43 -27.49 1.85
C CYS A 108 -18.24 -26.55 1.60
N ALA A 109 -17.09 -27.11 1.22
CA ALA A 109 -15.82 -26.42 0.99
C ALA A 109 -15.86 -25.40 -0.17
N VAL A 110 -16.85 -25.53 -1.06
CA VAL A 110 -17.10 -24.51 -2.09
C VAL A 110 -17.39 -23.15 -1.45
N CYS A 111 -18.14 -23.12 -0.35
CA CYS A 111 -18.51 -21.92 0.39
C CYS A 111 -17.58 -21.66 1.57
N HIS A 112 -17.21 -22.71 2.29
CA HIS A 112 -16.48 -22.60 3.55
C HIS A 112 -14.97 -22.77 3.43
N ASP A 113 -14.40 -23.05 2.25
CA ASP A 113 -12.99 -23.46 2.15
C ASP A 113 -12.67 -24.68 3.05
N GLY A 114 -11.45 -24.78 3.58
CA GLY A 114 -10.96 -25.97 4.28
C GLY A 114 -10.34 -27.02 3.36
N ASN A 115 -10.09 -28.19 3.92
CA ASN A 115 -9.52 -29.33 3.22
C ASN A 115 -10.57 -30.44 3.10
N GLY A 116 -11.44 -30.31 2.11
CA GLY A 116 -12.54 -31.27 1.88
C GLY A 116 -12.12 -32.73 1.62
N ARG A 117 -10.82 -33.05 1.54
CA ARG A 117 -10.33 -34.43 1.40
C ARG A 117 -10.09 -35.12 2.75
N ALA A 118 -9.81 -34.35 3.79
CA ALA A 118 -9.49 -34.87 5.10
C ALA A 118 -10.75 -35.35 5.83
N LEU A 119 -10.54 -36.23 6.80
CA LEU A 119 -11.58 -36.83 7.65
C LEU A 119 -11.32 -36.59 9.14
N GLU A 120 -10.17 -36.01 9.47
CA GLU A 120 -9.77 -35.61 10.82
C GLU A 120 -10.07 -34.11 10.96
N ILE A 121 -10.67 -33.70 12.08
CA ILE A 121 -11.22 -32.34 12.25
C ILE A 121 -10.18 -31.25 11.94
N HIS A 122 -9.02 -31.32 12.60
CA HIS A 122 -7.94 -30.34 12.44
C HIS A 122 -7.49 -30.20 10.98
N ASP A 123 -7.35 -31.32 10.28
CA ASP A 123 -6.90 -31.31 8.90
C ASP A 123 -8.01 -30.86 7.95
N ALA A 124 -9.26 -31.25 8.20
CA ALA A 124 -10.44 -30.90 7.41
C ALA A 124 -10.77 -29.41 7.48
N HIS A 125 -10.60 -28.77 8.64
CA HIS A 125 -10.73 -27.33 8.79
C HIS A 125 -9.53 -26.55 8.26
N GLY A 126 -8.45 -27.24 7.87
CA GLY A 126 -7.25 -26.60 7.34
C GLY A 126 -6.45 -25.85 8.40
N GLU A 127 -6.49 -26.32 9.65
CA GLU A 127 -5.82 -25.69 10.80
C GLU A 127 -4.32 -26.01 10.87
N TYR A 128 -3.85 -26.96 10.05
CA TYR A 128 -2.42 -27.26 10.00
C TYR A 128 -1.61 -26.18 9.29
N HIS A 129 -0.40 -25.97 9.80
CA HIS A 129 0.48 -24.89 9.34
C HIS A 129 0.77 -24.95 7.84
N GLY A 130 0.44 -23.87 7.12
CA GLY A 130 0.73 -23.69 5.71
C GLY A 130 -0.37 -24.14 4.74
N TRP A 131 -1.55 -24.54 5.24
CA TRP A 131 -2.71 -24.76 4.36
C TRP A 131 -3.20 -23.43 3.78
N PRO A 132 -3.35 -23.31 2.44
CA PRO A 132 -3.62 -22.01 1.80
C PRO A 132 -5.07 -21.53 1.91
N ALA A 133 -6.00 -22.39 2.31
CA ALA A 133 -7.42 -22.05 2.41
C ALA A 133 -8.07 -22.69 3.65
N PRO A 134 -7.78 -22.19 4.87
CA PRO A 134 -8.48 -22.59 6.10
C PRO A 134 -9.98 -22.33 6.00
N LEU A 135 -10.75 -22.99 6.89
CA LEU A 135 -12.20 -22.87 6.93
C LEU A 135 -12.65 -21.43 7.23
N LEU A 136 -13.53 -20.90 6.40
CA LEU A 136 -14.26 -19.64 6.62
C LEU A 136 -15.52 -19.91 7.44
N ALA A 137 -15.54 -19.33 8.64
CA ALA A 137 -16.64 -19.46 9.59
C ALA A 137 -17.64 -18.30 9.51
N GLY A 138 -18.91 -18.61 9.76
CA GLY A 138 -19.98 -17.63 9.87
C GLY A 138 -20.08 -16.71 8.65
N PRO A 139 -20.27 -15.39 8.84
CA PRO A 139 -20.41 -14.44 7.74
C PRO A 139 -19.23 -14.37 6.76
N THR A 140 -18.03 -14.81 7.14
CA THR A 140 -16.86 -14.76 6.23
C THR A 140 -16.98 -15.73 5.05
N ALA A 141 -17.79 -16.79 5.17
CA ALA A 141 -18.08 -17.72 4.08
C ALA A 141 -18.74 -17.03 2.87
N GLN A 142 -19.36 -15.86 3.08
CA GLN A 142 -19.91 -15.02 2.02
C GLN A 142 -18.87 -14.58 0.98
N ALA A 143 -17.57 -14.61 1.34
CA ALA A 143 -16.46 -14.37 0.42
C ALA A 143 -16.54 -15.25 -0.84
N ASN A 144 -17.00 -16.50 -0.68
CA ASN A 144 -16.99 -17.49 -1.75
C ASN A 144 -18.27 -17.49 -2.60
N CYS A 145 -19.27 -16.67 -2.29
CA CYS A 145 -20.48 -16.51 -3.11
C CYS A 145 -20.14 -16.12 -4.56
N ASN A 146 -19.10 -15.30 -4.73
CA ASN A 146 -18.67 -14.80 -6.04
C ASN A 146 -17.98 -15.86 -6.92
N ARG A 147 -17.70 -17.07 -6.40
CA ARG A 147 -17.20 -18.20 -7.20
C ARG A 147 -18.22 -18.66 -8.23
N CYS A 148 -19.50 -18.51 -7.91
CA CYS A 148 -20.61 -18.90 -8.76
C CYS A 148 -21.43 -17.70 -9.25
N HIS A 149 -21.53 -16.63 -8.45
CA HIS A 149 -22.31 -15.45 -8.78
C HIS A 149 -21.43 -14.32 -9.32
N ALA A 150 -21.92 -13.63 -10.36
CA ALA A 150 -21.38 -12.36 -10.79
C ALA A 150 -21.99 -11.26 -9.90
N MET A 151 -21.15 -10.48 -9.19
CA MET A 151 -21.58 -9.51 -8.17
C MET A 151 -21.33 -8.05 -8.58
N GLU A 152 -21.43 -7.76 -9.88
CA GLU A 152 -21.20 -6.42 -10.42
C GLU A 152 -22.54 -5.75 -10.74
N GLY A 153 -23.02 -4.87 -9.85
CA GLY A 153 -24.17 -3.98 -10.11
C GLY A 153 -25.44 -4.22 -9.31
N GLY A 154 -25.35 -4.76 -8.08
CA GLY A 154 -26.48 -4.94 -7.16
C GLY A 154 -26.02 -5.50 -5.81
N SER A 155 -26.96 -5.79 -4.90
CA SER A 155 -26.69 -6.59 -3.71
C SER A 155 -27.12 -8.04 -3.93
N LEU A 156 -26.30 -9.00 -3.50
CA LEU A 156 -26.67 -10.41 -3.47
C LEU A 156 -27.22 -10.75 -2.08
N ALA A 157 -28.46 -11.25 -2.03
CA ALA A 157 -29.07 -11.70 -0.77
C ALA A 157 -28.26 -12.87 -0.17
N GLY A 158 -27.95 -12.78 1.13
CA GLY A 158 -27.09 -13.73 1.83
C GLY A 158 -25.59 -13.44 1.70
N ALA A 159 -25.18 -12.38 1.01
CA ALA A 159 -23.78 -11.95 0.88
C ALA A 159 -23.55 -10.50 1.36
N GLU A 160 -24.29 -10.09 2.39
CA GLU A 160 -24.31 -8.73 2.91
C GLU A 160 -22.92 -8.23 3.35
N LEU A 161 -22.13 -9.07 4.03
CA LEU A 161 -20.78 -8.73 4.49
C LEU A 161 -19.80 -8.57 3.32
N TYR A 162 -19.90 -9.41 2.29
CA TYR A 162 -19.09 -9.25 1.09
C TYR A 162 -19.41 -7.94 0.36
N GLU A 163 -20.70 -7.61 0.20
CA GLU A 163 -21.13 -6.36 -0.44
C GLU A 163 -20.77 -5.12 0.36
N GLN A 164 -20.86 -5.21 1.69
CA GLN A 164 -20.35 -4.18 2.60
C GLN A 164 -18.85 -3.99 2.41
N GLY A 165 -18.09 -5.09 2.34
CA GLY A 165 -16.65 -5.07 2.09
C GLY A 165 -16.29 -4.44 0.75
N ARG A 166 -17.03 -4.75 -0.32
CA ARG A 166 -16.86 -4.13 -1.64
C ARG A 166 -17.10 -2.62 -1.56
N SER A 167 -18.15 -2.20 -0.87
CA SER A 167 -18.48 -0.78 -0.69
C SER A 167 -17.40 -0.06 0.11
N LEU A 168 -16.94 -0.66 1.21
CA LEU A 168 -15.87 -0.13 2.05
C LEU A 168 -14.52 -0.07 1.32
N PHE A 169 -14.20 -1.06 0.46
CA PHE A 169 -12.99 -1.01 -0.37
C PHE A 169 -12.97 0.22 -1.29
N LEU A 170 -14.14 0.61 -1.82
CA LEU A 170 -14.30 1.82 -2.63
C LEU A 170 -14.28 3.09 -1.76
N GLU A 171 -15.05 3.10 -0.68
CA GLU A 171 -15.19 4.23 0.25
C GLU A 171 -13.87 4.58 0.93
N LYS A 172 -13.13 3.59 1.43
CA LYS A 172 -11.81 3.77 2.08
C LYS A 172 -10.67 3.95 1.06
N ALA A 173 -11.00 4.09 -0.23
CA ALA A 173 -10.07 4.38 -1.31
C ALA A 173 -8.93 3.34 -1.49
N CYS A 174 -9.14 2.07 -1.12
CA CYS A 174 -8.14 1.01 -1.32
C CYS A 174 -7.78 0.83 -2.80
N TRP A 175 -8.75 1.04 -3.69
CA TRP A 175 -8.60 1.06 -5.15
C TRP A 175 -7.63 2.12 -5.67
N GLY A 176 -7.37 3.18 -4.89
CA GLY A 176 -6.45 4.25 -5.24
C GLY A 176 -5.02 3.75 -5.37
N CYS A 177 -4.62 2.74 -4.60
CA CYS A 177 -3.29 2.13 -4.69
C CYS A 177 -3.30 0.72 -5.27
N HIS A 178 -4.34 -0.07 -4.97
CA HIS A 178 -4.44 -1.46 -5.37
C HIS A 178 -5.28 -1.63 -6.64
N THR A 179 -4.74 -2.40 -7.60
CA THR A 179 -5.51 -2.90 -8.76
C THR A 179 -6.41 -4.07 -8.35
N ILE A 180 -7.68 -4.01 -8.75
CA ILE A 180 -8.54 -5.19 -8.92
C ILE A 180 -9.08 -5.12 -10.34
N ALA A 181 -8.81 -6.15 -11.15
CA ALA A 181 -9.20 -6.18 -12.55
C ALA A 181 -10.72 -5.96 -12.70
N GLY A 182 -11.10 -5.05 -13.61
CA GLY A 182 -12.50 -4.65 -13.81
C GLY A 182 -13.00 -3.55 -12.87
N ILE A 183 -12.28 -3.26 -11.78
CA ILE A 183 -12.67 -2.26 -10.76
C ILE A 183 -11.71 -1.07 -10.74
N SER A 184 -10.40 -1.31 -10.74
CA SER A 184 -9.36 -0.28 -10.67
C SER A 184 -8.13 -0.67 -11.50
N THR A 185 -7.29 0.33 -11.80
CA THR A 185 -6.10 0.17 -12.65
C THR A 185 -4.81 0.68 -11.98
N SER A 186 -4.87 1.02 -10.68
CA SER A 186 -3.73 1.60 -9.96
C SER A 186 -2.65 0.57 -9.65
N SER A 187 -1.41 0.85 -10.03
CA SER A 187 -0.27 -0.07 -9.87
C SER A 187 0.69 0.34 -8.75
N GLN A 188 0.23 1.13 -7.78
CA GLN A 188 1.08 1.68 -6.71
C GLN A 188 1.32 0.66 -5.60
N ALA A 189 0.42 -0.30 -5.44
CA ALA A 189 0.48 -1.38 -4.47
C ALA A 189 0.24 -2.74 -5.16
N PRO A 190 0.46 -3.88 -4.48
CA PRO A 190 0.23 -5.20 -5.06
C PRO A 190 -1.18 -5.35 -5.63
N GLU A 191 -1.28 -6.01 -6.78
CA GLU A 191 -2.57 -6.32 -7.40
C GLU A 191 -3.35 -7.34 -6.54
N LEU A 192 -4.62 -7.02 -6.28
CA LEU A 192 -5.51 -7.78 -5.40
C LEU A 192 -6.58 -8.61 -6.16
N THR A 193 -6.54 -8.62 -7.51
CA THR A 193 -7.46 -9.39 -8.36
C THR A 193 -7.59 -10.87 -7.98
N ASP A 194 -6.53 -11.44 -7.41
CA ASP A 194 -6.46 -12.84 -6.98
C ASP A 194 -5.99 -12.97 -5.53
N ALA A 195 -6.28 -11.97 -4.69
CA ALA A 195 -5.84 -11.94 -3.30
C ALA A 195 -6.37 -13.14 -2.51
N GLY A 196 -7.65 -13.48 -2.71
CA GLY A 196 -8.32 -14.58 -2.02
C GLY A 196 -7.88 -15.98 -2.43
N GLY A 197 -7.29 -16.12 -3.62
CA GLY A 197 -6.66 -17.36 -4.07
C GLY A 197 -5.24 -17.55 -3.54
N LYS A 198 -4.57 -16.46 -3.13
CA LYS A 198 -3.16 -16.45 -2.71
C LYS A 198 -2.97 -16.38 -1.20
N PHE A 199 -3.91 -15.78 -0.50
CA PHE A 199 -3.76 -15.45 0.91
C PHE A 199 -4.91 -16.00 1.76
N THR A 200 -4.60 -16.33 3.01
CA THR A 200 -5.60 -16.70 4.01
C THR A 200 -6.37 -15.46 4.45
N TYR A 201 -7.54 -15.67 5.06
CA TYR A 201 -8.35 -14.56 5.59
C TYR A 201 -7.56 -13.76 6.65
N GLU A 202 -6.86 -14.47 7.53
CA GLU A 202 -6.04 -13.90 8.60
C GLU A 202 -4.89 -13.06 8.04
N TYR A 203 -4.24 -13.52 6.97
CA TYR A 203 -3.19 -12.73 6.30
C TYR A 203 -3.75 -11.42 5.74
N LEU A 204 -4.95 -11.46 5.15
CA LEU A 204 -5.60 -10.25 4.62
C LEU A 204 -5.95 -9.27 5.74
N VAL A 205 -6.47 -9.77 6.87
CA VAL A 205 -6.74 -8.96 8.08
C VAL A 205 -5.44 -8.35 8.62
N GLU A 206 -4.41 -9.16 8.84
CA GLU A 206 -3.13 -8.71 9.39
C GLU A 206 -2.45 -7.69 8.48
N SER A 207 -2.51 -7.89 7.16
CA SER A 207 -1.96 -6.95 6.19
C SER A 207 -2.63 -5.57 6.23
N MET A 208 -3.90 -5.47 6.64
CA MET A 208 -4.60 -4.19 6.83
C MET A 208 -4.31 -3.58 8.20
N VAL A 209 -4.34 -4.39 9.27
CA VAL A 209 -4.20 -3.92 10.65
C VAL A 209 -2.75 -3.55 10.98
N GLU A 210 -1.79 -4.37 10.54
CA GLU A 210 -0.37 -4.16 10.73
C GLU A 210 0.41 -4.49 9.44
N PRO A 211 0.40 -3.59 8.44
CA PRO A 211 1.03 -3.86 7.14
C PRO A 211 2.52 -4.17 7.21
N SER A 212 3.18 -3.81 8.32
CA SER A 212 4.60 -4.07 8.55
C SER A 212 4.91 -5.44 9.17
N ALA A 213 3.89 -6.17 9.65
CA ALA A 213 4.03 -7.49 10.29
C ALA A 213 4.68 -8.51 9.35
N ASN A 214 4.13 -8.61 8.13
CA ASN A 214 4.61 -9.54 7.10
C ASN A 214 5.70 -8.95 6.22
N VAL A 215 5.71 -7.62 6.06
CA VAL A 215 6.67 -6.90 5.20
C VAL A 215 7.25 -5.73 5.98
N LYS A 216 8.41 -5.93 6.63
CA LYS A 216 9.06 -4.93 7.49
C LYS A 216 9.20 -3.54 6.86
N ASN A 217 9.39 -3.47 5.55
CA ASN A 217 9.55 -2.21 4.80
C ASN A 217 8.27 -1.82 4.01
N SER A 218 7.11 -2.29 4.43
CA SER A 218 5.83 -1.97 3.79
C SER A 218 5.61 -0.46 3.71
N LYS A 219 5.10 -0.01 2.56
CA LYS A 219 4.67 1.37 2.33
C LYS A 219 3.17 1.55 2.43
N MET A 220 2.42 0.49 2.77
CA MET A 220 0.99 0.60 3.00
C MET A 220 0.75 1.43 4.28
N PRO A 221 -0.12 2.46 4.23
CA PRO A 221 -0.39 3.30 5.39
C PRO A 221 -1.03 2.48 6.50
N LYS A 222 -0.76 2.88 7.74
CA LYS A 222 -1.58 2.47 8.89
C LYS A 222 -2.77 3.40 8.95
N PHE A 223 -3.97 2.88 8.69
CA PHE A 223 -5.18 3.69 8.70
C PHE A 223 -5.74 3.78 10.13
N ASP A 224 -6.37 4.90 10.49
CA ASP A 224 -6.91 5.09 11.84
C ASP A 224 -8.15 4.21 12.11
N TRP A 225 -8.90 3.85 11.06
CA TRP A 225 -10.11 3.03 11.15
C TRP A 225 -9.84 1.53 11.29
N VAL A 226 -8.59 1.05 11.27
CA VAL A 226 -8.28 -0.39 11.36
C VAL A 226 -8.66 -1.01 12.71
N HIS A 227 -9.02 -0.19 13.69
CA HIS A 227 -9.56 -0.65 14.98
C HIS A 227 -11.06 -1.02 14.91
N GLU A 228 -11.74 -0.69 13.82
CA GLU A 228 -13.12 -1.10 13.56
C GLU A 228 -13.14 -2.54 13.02
N GLU A 229 -13.24 -3.52 13.91
CA GLU A 229 -13.16 -4.95 13.55
C GLU A 229 -14.18 -5.35 12.46
N GLU A 230 -15.39 -4.81 12.50
CA GLU A 230 -16.43 -5.06 11.49
C GLU A 230 -16.02 -4.53 10.10
N THR A 231 -15.46 -3.32 10.04
CA THR A 231 -14.95 -2.72 8.80
C THR A 231 -13.82 -3.57 8.21
N VAL A 232 -12.87 -3.98 9.04
CA VAL A 232 -11.75 -4.85 8.64
C VAL A 232 -12.26 -6.21 8.16
N ALA A 233 -13.19 -6.83 8.89
CA ALA A 233 -13.75 -8.13 8.53
C ALA A 233 -14.52 -8.09 7.20
N ALA A 234 -15.30 -7.02 6.97
CA ALA A 234 -16.01 -6.82 5.71
C ALA A 234 -15.03 -6.71 4.53
N ILE A 235 -14.03 -5.83 4.63
CA ILE A 235 -13.02 -5.66 3.56
C ILE A 235 -12.23 -6.97 3.35
N ALA A 236 -11.83 -7.66 4.42
CA ALA A 236 -11.13 -8.94 4.32
C ALA A 236 -12.00 -10.01 3.64
N THR A 237 -13.29 -10.06 3.94
CA THR A 237 -14.27 -10.96 3.30
C THR A 237 -14.38 -10.67 1.81
N TYR A 238 -14.44 -9.38 1.43
CA TYR A 238 -14.44 -8.97 0.04
C TYR A 238 -13.14 -9.36 -0.69
N LEU A 239 -11.98 -9.10 -0.07
CA LEU A 239 -10.67 -9.45 -0.62
C LEU A 239 -10.48 -10.97 -0.72
N LYS A 240 -10.98 -11.73 0.25
CA LYS A 240 -10.96 -13.20 0.24
C LYS A 240 -11.79 -13.78 -0.89
N GLY A 241 -12.84 -13.10 -1.32
CA GLY A 241 -13.57 -13.48 -2.51
C GLY A 241 -12.83 -13.17 -3.82
N GLN A 242 -11.82 -12.29 -3.84
CA GLN A 242 -11.12 -11.97 -5.09
C GLN A 242 -10.29 -13.16 -5.57
N GLN A 243 -10.86 -13.94 -6.47
CA GLN A 243 -10.26 -15.12 -7.07
C GLN A 243 -10.34 -15.03 -8.59
N LYS A 244 -9.20 -15.29 -9.25
CA LYS A 244 -9.11 -15.29 -10.70
C LYS A 244 -9.85 -16.48 -11.32
N GLU A 245 -9.74 -17.65 -10.70
CA GLU A 245 -10.38 -18.88 -11.14
C GLU A 245 -11.71 -19.07 -10.40
N ARG A 246 -12.82 -18.75 -11.06
CA ARG A 246 -14.18 -18.92 -10.51
C ARG A 246 -14.81 -20.21 -11.01
N LEU A 247 -15.71 -20.82 -10.23
CA LEU A 247 -16.46 -22.01 -10.65
C LEU A 247 -17.38 -21.74 -11.84
N ARG A 248 -17.89 -20.51 -11.96
CA ARG A 248 -18.68 -20.05 -13.11
C ARG A 248 -18.12 -18.76 -13.67
N SER A 249 -18.11 -18.66 -15.00
CA SER A 249 -17.79 -17.42 -15.69
C SER A 249 -18.94 -16.41 -15.55
N ALA A 250 -18.69 -15.14 -15.90
CA ALA A 250 -19.73 -14.11 -15.91
C ALA A 250 -20.94 -14.51 -16.78
N GLU A 251 -20.71 -15.22 -17.88
CA GLU A 251 -21.73 -15.66 -18.84
C GLU A 251 -22.54 -16.88 -18.34
N SER A 252 -22.02 -17.64 -17.38
CA SER A 252 -22.63 -18.89 -16.88
C SER A 252 -23.12 -18.79 -15.42
N ALA A 253 -22.87 -17.64 -14.78
CA ALA A 253 -23.35 -17.32 -13.45
C ALA A 253 -24.90 -17.17 -13.45
N PRO A 254 -25.62 -17.81 -12.50
CA PRO A 254 -27.06 -17.59 -12.32
C PRO A 254 -27.31 -16.19 -11.74
N ILE A 255 -28.36 -15.49 -12.23
CA ILE A 255 -28.81 -14.10 -11.95
C ILE A 255 -27.77 -13.21 -11.23
N GLY A 256 -27.30 -12.17 -11.94
CA GLY A 256 -26.58 -11.08 -11.28
C GLY A 256 -25.79 -10.12 -12.16
N TYR A 257 -25.89 -10.20 -13.49
CA TYR A 257 -25.06 -9.33 -14.33
C TYR A 257 -25.84 -8.59 -15.42
N ILE A 258 -26.10 -7.32 -15.15
CA ILE A 258 -26.11 -6.28 -16.19
C ILE A 258 -24.89 -5.43 -15.88
N LYS A 259 -23.83 -5.54 -16.69
CA LYS A 259 -22.75 -4.56 -16.68
C LYS A 259 -23.40 -3.19 -16.83
N PRO A 260 -23.34 -2.29 -15.83
CA PRO A 260 -23.72 -0.91 -16.11
C PRO A 260 -22.76 -0.48 -17.21
N GLU A 261 -23.30 -0.11 -18.37
CA GLU A 261 -22.49 0.50 -19.40
C GLU A 261 -21.80 1.69 -18.72
N ALA A 262 -20.48 1.61 -18.50
CA ALA A 262 -19.70 2.65 -17.81
C ALA A 262 -19.58 3.95 -18.64
N ARG A 263 -20.52 4.15 -19.57
CA ARG A 263 -20.86 5.41 -20.23
C ARG A 263 -22.23 5.82 -19.70
N LEU A 264 -22.35 7.09 -19.32
CA LEU A 264 -23.61 7.84 -19.09
C LEU A 264 -24.00 8.03 -17.62
N ALA A 265 -23.12 8.70 -16.87
CA ALA A 265 -23.45 10.00 -16.25
C ALA A 265 -22.15 10.62 -15.71
N ARG A 266 -21.57 11.55 -16.47
CA ARG A 266 -20.36 12.29 -16.09
C ARG A 266 -20.74 13.74 -15.83
N ILE A 267 -19.97 14.41 -14.98
CA ILE A 267 -20.05 15.85 -14.82
C ILE A 267 -19.61 16.50 -16.14
N THR A 268 -20.43 17.39 -16.67
CA THR A 268 -20.20 18.09 -17.95
C THR A 268 -20.15 19.60 -17.80
N GLU A 269 -20.73 20.14 -16.72
CA GLU A 269 -20.67 21.56 -16.37
C GLU A 269 -19.89 21.73 -15.06
N PRO A 270 -18.78 22.49 -15.07
CA PRO A 270 -17.96 22.63 -13.88
C PRO A 270 -18.54 23.58 -12.83
N SER A 271 -18.65 23.13 -11.58
CA SER A 271 -19.14 23.90 -10.43
C SER A 271 -18.34 23.59 -9.15
N VAL A 272 -18.51 24.43 -8.12
CA VAL A 272 -17.88 24.20 -6.81
C VAL A 272 -18.51 22.98 -6.13
N GLU A 273 -19.82 22.79 -6.29
CA GLU A 273 -20.60 21.69 -5.71
C GLU A 273 -20.23 20.35 -6.35
N ALA A 274 -20.03 20.32 -7.67
CA ALA A 274 -19.46 19.19 -8.38
C ALA A 274 -18.06 18.85 -7.87
N GLY A 275 -17.22 19.87 -7.66
CA GLY A 275 -15.86 19.71 -7.15
C GLY A 275 -15.83 19.15 -5.74
N ARG A 276 -16.70 19.65 -4.86
CA ARG A 276 -16.90 19.13 -3.50
C ARG A 276 -17.33 17.66 -3.53
N SER A 277 -18.22 17.30 -4.45
CA SER A 277 -18.72 15.92 -4.59
C SER A 277 -17.62 14.96 -5.06
N LEU A 278 -16.82 15.37 -6.07
CA LEU A 278 -15.64 14.62 -6.51
C LEU A 278 -14.59 14.51 -5.40
N PHE A 279 -14.34 15.59 -4.66
CA PHE A 279 -13.40 15.59 -3.54
C PHE A 279 -13.83 14.61 -2.44
N ALA A 280 -15.13 14.56 -2.15
CA ALA A 280 -15.73 13.64 -1.17
C ALA A 280 -15.93 12.21 -1.70
N GLY A 281 -15.92 11.99 -3.02
CA GLY A 281 -16.14 10.67 -3.61
C GLY A 281 -17.61 10.27 -3.71
N VAL A 282 -18.54 11.23 -3.78
CA VAL A 282 -19.99 10.97 -3.80
C VAL A 282 -20.62 11.34 -5.15
N PRO A 283 -21.73 10.71 -5.55
CA PRO A 283 -22.48 11.08 -6.76
C PRO A 283 -22.89 12.55 -6.79
N TYR A 284 -22.86 13.17 -7.97
CA TYR A 284 -23.36 14.53 -8.22
C TYR A 284 -24.35 14.52 -9.40
N GLU A 285 -25.60 14.96 -9.19
CA GLU A 285 -26.62 15.10 -10.25
C GLU A 285 -26.74 13.88 -11.18
N GLY A 286 -26.84 12.68 -10.59
CA GLY A 286 -26.96 11.42 -11.33
C GLY A 286 -25.64 10.88 -11.90
N SER A 287 -24.52 11.60 -11.73
CA SER A 287 -23.19 11.06 -12.04
C SER A 287 -22.80 9.89 -11.15
N VAL A 288 -21.91 9.05 -11.65
CA VAL A 288 -21.32 7.96 -10.86
C VAL A 288 -20.39 8.53 -9.78
N ALA A 289 -20.40 7.93 -8.59
CA ALA A 289 -19.45 8.25 -7.54
C ALA A 289 -18.00 8.08 -8.05
N LYS A 290 -17.22 9.16 -8.01
CA LYS A 290 -15.80 9.19 -8.39
C LYS A 290 -15.03 10.12 -7.48
N GLY A 291 -13.73 9.85 -7.31
CA GLY A 291 -12.82 10.67 -6.52
C GLY A 291 -12.67 10.15 -5.10
N GLY A 292 -12.95 10.97 -4.09
CA GLY A 292 -12.60 10.63 -2.70
C GLY A 292 -11.19 11.08 -2.34
N CYS A 293 -10.76 12.22 -2.88
CA CYS A 293 -9.51 12.89 -2.53
C CYS A 293 -9.39 13.08 -1.00
N ILE A 294 -10.52 13.34 -0.33
CA ILE A 294 -10.62 13.51 1.13
C ILE A 294 -10.11 12.30 1.92
N ASN A 295 -10.16 11.09 1.36
CA ASN A 295 -9.71 9.88 2.06
C ASN A 295 -8.19 9.83 2.21
N CYS A 296 -7.46 10.53 1.32
CA CYS A 296 -6.01 10.61 1.37
C CYS A 296 -5.54 11.98 1.86
N HIS A 297 -6.24 13.04 1.48
CA HIS A 297 -5.80 14.42 1.68
C HIS A 297 -6.65 15.14 2.71
N ALA A 298 -5.96 15.84 3.62
CA ALA A 298 -6.60 16.75 4.55
C ALA A 298 -6.83 18.14 3.94
N PHE A 299 -7.76 18.89 4.51
CA PHE A 299 -7.97 20.31 4.26
C PHE A 299 -8.45 21.01 5.54
N ARG A 300 -8.28 22.33 5.60
CA ARG A 300 -8.80 23.17 6.69
C ARG A 300 -10.04 23.92 6.26
N ASN A 301 -11.03 23.98 7.14
CA ASN A 301 -12.16 24.90 7.01
C ASN A 301 -11.73 26.35 7.35
N SER A 302 -12.67 27.29 7.26
CA SER A 302 -12.44 28.70 7.61
C SER A 302 -12.05 28.93 9.07
N ASP A 303 -12.46 28.03 9.97
CA ASP A 303 -12.15 28.08 11.41
C ASP A 303 -10.76 27.49 11.73
N GLY A 304 -10.15 26.82 10.76
CA GLY A 304 -8.83 26.18 10.86
C GLY A 304 -8.87 24.71 11.28
N ASP A 305 -10.05 24.13 11.45
CA ASP A 305 -10.22 22.72 11.76
C ASP A 305 -9.81 21.85 10.58
N LEU A 306 -9.02 20.82 10.85
CA LEU A 306 -8.55 19.88 9.84
C LEU A 306 -9.55 18.74 9.66
N ALA A 307 -9.89 18.44 8.40
CA ALA A 307 -10.72 17.30 8.03
C ALA A 307 -10.10 16.54 6.86
N GLY A 308 -10.37 15.24 6.78
CA GLY A 308 -9.85 14.34 5.73
C GLY A 308 -8.68 13.47 6.19
N GLY A 309 -7.99 12.86 5.24
CA GLY A 309 -6.96 11.85 5.46
C GLY A 309 -5.54 12.41 5.64
N ASN A 310 -4.67 11.60 6.23
CA ASN A 310 -3.27 11.91 6.54
C ASN A 310 -2.27 11.11 5.70
N ILE A 311 -2.69 10.61 4.53
CA ILE A 311 -1.84 9.82 3.62
C ILE A 311 -1.08 10.76 2.68
N GLY A 312 -1.80 11.69 2.06
CA GLY A 312 -1.26 12.71 1.16
C GLY A 312 -1.08 14.05 1.86
N PRO A 313 -0.29 14.98 1.26
CA PRO A 313 -0.15 16.34 1.79
C PRO A 313 -1.50 17.07 1.89
N GLU A 314 -1.62 17.95 2.89
CA GLU A 314 -2.78 18.84 3.05
C GLU A 314 -2.95 19.74 1.81
N LEU A 315 -4.20 19.89 1.34
CA LEU A 315 -4.51 20.59 0.08
C LEU A 315 -5.03 22.03 0.25
N THR A 316 -5.22 22.51 1.48
CA THR A 316 -5.72 23.86 1.82
C THR A 316 -5.05 24.99 1.04
N TRP A 317 -3.75 24.85 0.78
CA TRP A 317 -2.95 25.87 0.11
C TRP A 317 -2.46 25.47 -1.28
N SER A 318 -2.91 24.32 -1.78
CA SER A 318 -2.40 23.71 -3.02
C SER A 318 -2.45 24.69 -4.21
N ILE A 319 -3.61 25.30 -4.45
CA ILE A 319 -3.80 26.28 -5.53
C ILE A 319 -2.92 27.53 -5.32
N ARG A 320 -2.87 28.08 -4.10
CA ARG A 320 -2.07 29.28 -3.80
C ARG A 320 -0.57 29.05 -3.94
N ASN A 321 -0.09 27.89 -3.51
CA ASN A 321 1.34 27.55 -3.52
C ASN A 321 1.83 27.10 -4.90
N ARG A 322 1.01 26.37 -5.65
CA ARG A 322 1.43 25.71 -6.90
C ARG A 322 0.81 26.31 -8.17
N GLY A 323 -0.37 26.93 -8.06
CA GLY A 323 -1.17 27.40 -9.18
C GLY A 323 -2.14 26.34 -9.72
N GLU A 324 -3.23 26.80 -10.35
CA GLU A 324 -4.31 25.93 -10.86
C GLU A 324 -3.80 24.92 -11.90
N GLU A 325 -2.99 25.38 -12.85
CA GLU A 325 -2.47 24.54 -13.94
C GLU A 325 -1.54 23.43 -13.42
N TYR A 326 -0.67 23.75 -12.46
CA TYR A 326 0.15 22.73 -11.80
C TYR A 326 -0.74 21.67 -11.15
N VAL A 327 -1.73 22.09 -10.36
CA VAL A 327 -2.59 21.16 -9.60
C VAL A 327 -3.38 20.28 -10.55
N LYS A 328 -3.91 20.85 -11.64
CA LYS A 328 -4.62 20.12 -12.67
C LYS A 328 -3.74 19.07 -13.34
N GLN A 329 -2.52 19.44 -13.76
CA GLN A 329 -1.56 18.50 -14.34
C GLN A 329 -1.14 17.41 -13.35
N HIS A 330 -0.97 17.77 -12.07
CA HIS A 330 -0.60 16.82 -11.01
C HIS A 330 -1.73 15.81 -10.72
N ILE A 331 -2.99 16.21 -10.79
CA ILE A 331 -4.13 15.28 -10.66
C ILE A 331 -4.13 14.29 -11.82
N VAL A 332 -3.94 14.76 -13.06
CA VAL A 332 -3.91 13.89 -14.25
C VAL A 332 -2.69 12.98 -14.26
N ASN A 333 -1.52 13.52 -13.90
CA ASN A 333 -0.26 12.79 -13.85
C ASN A 333 0.64 13.34 -12.74
N SER A 334 0.54 12.76 -11.55
CA SER A 334 1.32 13.18 -10.37
C SER A 334 2.84 13.17 -10.58
N ARG A 335 3.32 12.33 -11.50
CA ARG A 335 4.74 12.17 -11.82
C ARG A 335 5.30 13.20 -12.79
N SER A 336 4.48 14.06 -13.39
CA SER A 336 4.97 15.12 -14.27
C SER A 336 5.83 16.14 -13.55
N HIS A 337 5.54 16.38 -12.26
CA HIS A 337 6.23 17.40 -11.44
C HIS A 337 6.99 16.80 -10.26
N ALA A 338 6.65 15.57 -9.87
CA ALA A 338 7.29 14.83 -8.80
C ALA A 338 7.49 13.37 -9.28
N PRO A 339 8.60 13.06 -9.98
CA PRO A 339 8.79 11.78 -10.67
C PRO A 339 8.58 10.53 -9.79
N ASP A 340 8.92 10.64 -8.51
CA ASP A 340 8.78 9.57 -7.51
C ASP A 340 7.45 9.62 -6.74
N SER A 341 6.49 10.45 -7.16
CA SER A 341 5.19 10.56 -6.50
C SER A 341 4.44 9.24 -6.47
N ILE A 342 3.95 8.90 -5.29
CA ILE A 342 3.07 7.74 -5.11
C ILE A 342 1.59 8.08 -5.33
N MET A 343 1.25 9.37 -5.45
CA MET A 343 -0.14 9.80 -5.64
C MET A 343 -0.71 9.14 -6.91
N PRO A 344 -1.91 8.53 -6.85
CA PRO A 344 -2.56 7.93 -8.01
C PRO A 344 -2.81 8.96 -9.12
N THR A 345 -2.89 8.50 -10.36
CA THR A 345 -3.17 9.36 -11.52
C THR A 345 -4.63 9.28 -11.92
N PHE A 346 -5.29 10.42 -12.09
CA PHE A 346 -6.70 10.52 -12.43
C PHE A 346 -6.90 10.89 -13.90
N LYS A 347 -6.25 10.13 -14.81
CA LYS A 347 -6.23 10.39 -16.26
C LYS A 347 -7.60 10.30 -16.93
N ASP A 348 -8.54 9.57 -16.32
CA ASP A 348 -9.88 9.35 -16.86
C ASP A 348 -10.84 10.51 -16.58
N TYR A 349 -10.40 11.53 -15.83
CA TYR A 349 -11.19 12.72 -15.54
C TYR A 349 -11.30 13.58 -16.79
N ASN A 350 -12.52 14.00 -17.11
CA ASN A 350 -12.76 14.96 -18.16
C ASN A 350 -12.50 16.39 -17.66
N GLU A 351 -12.52 17.33 -18.61
CA GLU A 351 -12.22 18.73 -18.34
C GLU A 351 -13.14 19.37 -17.27
N ALA A 352 -14.45 19.11 -17.33
CA ALA A 352 -15.40 19.65 -16.34
C ALA A 352 -15.18 19.04 -14.94
N GLU A 353 -14.82 17.75 -14.84
CA GLU A 353 -14.46 17.12 -13.58
C GLU A 353 -13.20 17.77 -12.97
N LEU A 354 -12.17 18.01 -13.78
CA LEU A 354 -10.93 18.68 -13.35
C LEU A 354 -11.18 20.13 -12.94
N GLU A 355 -11.87 20.91 -13.78
CA GLU A 355 -12.20 22.30 -13.47
C GLU A 355 -13.06 22.43 -12.20
N SER A 356 -13.99 21.51 -11.98
CA SER A 356 -14.78 21.48 -10.75
C SER A 356 -13.91 21.30 -9.52
N LEU A 357 -12.96 20.36 -9.55
CA LEU A 357 -11.99 20.16 -8.47
C LEU A 357 -11.16 21.42 -8.23
N ILE A 358 -10.65 22.05 -9.28
CA ILE A 358 -9.89 23.30 -9.16
C ILE A 358 -10.74 24.40 -8.54
N LYS A 359 -11.98 24.62 -9.01
CA LYS A 359 -12.92 25.60 -8.44
C LYS A 359 -13.15 25.36 -6.95
N TYR A 360 -13.34 24.11 -6.55
CA TYR A 360 -13.54 23.76 -5.15
C TYR A 360 -12.28 24.00 -4.30
N LEU A 361 -11.11 23.54 -4.74
CA LEU A 361 -9.84 23.78 -4.04
C LEU A 361 -9.52 25.28 -3.93
N SER A 362 -9.91 26.08 -4.92
CA SER A 362 -9.76 27.54 -4.91
C SER A 362 -10.63 28.24 -3.87
N THR A 363 -11.63 27.56 -3.28
CA THR A 363 -12.43 28.13 -2.18
C THR A 363 -11.71 28.08 -0.82
N PHE A 364 -10.60 27.34 -0.70
CA PHE A 364 -9.88 27.21 0.56
C PHE A 364 -9.01 28.45 0.83
N ASP A 365 -9.42 29.28 1.78
CA ASP A 365 -8.85 30.59 2.05
C ASP A 365 -8.14 30.72 3.41
N TYR A 366 -8.16 29.66 4.24
CA TYR A 366 -7.60 29.68 5.60
C TYR A 366 -6.19 30.30 5.64
N LYS A 367 -5.99 31.22 6.60
CA LYS A 367 -4.73 31.91 6.85
C LYS A 367 -4.58 32.24 8.34
N LEU A 368 -3.40 31.98 8.88
CA LEU A 368 -3.03 32.42 10.22
C LEU A 368 -2.90 33.96 10.32
N ASN A 369 -2.94 34.47 11.55
CA ASN A 369 -2.67 35.88 11.84
C ASN A 369 -1.20 36.22 11.51
N ALA A 370 -0.95 37.37 10.88
CA ALA A 370 0.38 37.84 10.52
C ALA A 370 1.36 38.06 11.71
N LYS A 371 0.87 38.01 12.96
CA LYS A 371 1.68 38.06 14.19
C LYS A 371 1.86 36.69 14.85
N SER A 372 1.53 35.60 14.17
CA SER A 372 1.73 34.25 14.71
C SER A 372 3.19 33.99 15.03
N GLU A 373 3.42 33.32 16.16
CA GLU A 373 4.74 32.87 16.59
C GLU A 373 5.28 31.78 15.65
N GLY A 374 6.60 31.63 15.58
CA GLY A 374 7.26 30.69 14.67
C GLY A 374 6.84 29.24 14.89
N GLU A 375 6.57 28.85 16.15
CA GLU A 375 6.02 27.54 16.48
C GLU A 375 4.66 27.32 15.82
N LYS A 376 3.76 28.30 15.89
CA LYS A 376 2.41 28.16 15.31
C LYS A 376 2.43 28.07 13.79
N LEU A 377 3.33 28.83 13.15
CA LEU A 377 3.59 28.73 11.72
C LEU A 377 4.10 27.32 11.37
N TYR A 378 5.03 26.77 12.14
CA TYR A 378 5.56 25.45 11.92
C TYR A 378 4.50 24.35 12.08
N GLU A 379 3.72 24.39 13.16
CA GLU A 379 2.61 23.45 13.43
C GLU A 379 1.58 23.43 12.29
N THR A 380 1.33 24.59 11.66
CA THR A 380 0.27 24.69 10.65
C THR A 380 0.77 24.27 9.27
N TYR A 381 1.96 24.71 8.87
CA TYR A 381 2.43 24.56 7.48
C TYR A 381 3.49 23.47 7.28
N CYS A 382 4.20 23.05 8.33
CA CYS A 382 5.42 22.24 8.20
C CYS A 382 5.31 20.86 8.86
N VAL A 383 4.61 20.75 9.99
CA VAL A 383 4.65 19.57 10.88
C VAL A 383 4.22 18.28 10.20
N ALA A 384 3.22 18.33 9.31
CA ALA A 384 2.69 17.15 8.62
C ALA A 384 3.78 16.39 7.84
N CYS A 385 4.75 17.13 7.28
CA CYS A 385 5.89 16.56 6.56
C CYS A 385 7.13 16.43 7.46
N HIS A 386 7.49 17.50 8.16
CA HIS A 386 8.78 17.59 8.86
C HIS A 386 8.76 17.06 10.30
N GLY A 387 7.59 16.73 10.85
CA GLY A 387 7.39 16.18 12.20
C GLY A 387 7.54 17.23 13.31
N GLU A 388 6.97 16.96 14.48
CA GLU A 388 7.04 17.89 15.63
C GLU A 388 8.48 18.14 16.07
N GLU A 389 9.32 17.11 16.00
CA GLU A 389 10.73 17.12 16.40
C GLU A 389 11.71 17.50 15.28
N LEU A 390 11.23 18.12 14.19
CA LEU A 390 12.04 18.52 13.03
C LEU A 390 12.77 17.33 12.34
N ASN A 391 12.40 16.09 12.66
CA ASN A 391 13.17 14.90 12.29
C ASN A 391 12.84 14.35 10.90
N GLY A 392 11.90 14.98 10.18
CA GLY A 392 11.44 14.55 8.86
C GLY A 392 10.43 13.39 8.91
N LYS A 393 9.90 13.05 10.10
CA LYS A 393 8.97 11.94 10.33
C LYS A 393 7.56 12.45 10.66
N GLY A 394 7.06 13.42 9.89
CA GLY A 394 5.66 13.85 10.00
C GLY A 394 4.68 12.76 9.53
N SER A 395 3.39 12.93 9.83
CA SER A 395 2.34 11.94 9.54
C SER A 395 2.30 11.49 8.07
N VAL A 396 2.51 12.41 7.12
CA VAL A 396 2.49 12.07 5.68
C VAL A 396 3.85 11.63 5.13
N SER A 397 4.93 11.75 5.92
CA SER A 397 6.31 11.63 5.42
C SER A 397 6.64 10.27 4.80
N ALA A 398 6.05 9.19 5.30
CA ALA A 398 6.25 7.83 4.80
C ALA A 398 5.81 7.63 3.34
N MET A 399 4.91 8.51 2.87
CA MET A 399 4.33 8.51 1.53
C MET A 399 5.06 9.44 0.56
N LEU A 400 6.07 10.16 1.02
CA LEU A 400 6.79 11.12 0.18
C LEU A 400 8.13 10.55 -0.26
N ASP A 401 8.36 10.54 -1.56
CA ASP A 401 9.66 10.25 -2.15
C ASP A 401 10.09 11.45 -3.02
N PRO A 402 11.22 12.11 -2.72
CA PRO A 402 12.11 11.86 -1.58
C PRO A 402 11.51 12.32 -0.25
N TYR A 403 11.90 11.62 0.82
CA TYR A 403 11.48 11.95 2.17
C TYR A 403 11.83 13.39 2.58
N PRO A 404 11.01 14.01 3.46
CA PRO A 404 11.29 15.32 4.04
C PRO A 404 12.66 15.36 4.70
N ARG A 405 13.34 16.51 4.60
CA ARG A 405 14.65 16.68 5.25
C ARG A 405 14.49 16.62 6.77
N ASN A 406 15.43 15.95 7.42
CA ASN A 406 15.62 16.05 8.86
C ASN A 406 16.29 17.40 9.19
N LEU A 407 15.49 18.33 9.71
CA LEU A 407 15.89 19.68 10.11
C LEU A 407 16.46 19.73 11.54
N SER A 408 16.32 18.67 12.34
CA SER A 408 16.99 18.59 13.66
C SER A 408 18.50 18.40 13.55
N LYS A 409 18.99 18.01 12.36
CA LYS A 409 20.42 18.06 12.01
C LYS A 409 20.85 19.50 11.72
N TYR A 410 21.15 20.24 12.80
CA TYR A 410 21.50 21.65 12.77
C TYR A 410 22.59 22.04 11.76
N GLN A 411 23.51 21.12 11.41
CA GLN A 411 24.57 21.39 10.43
C GLN A 411 23.98 21.83 9.09
N PHE A 412 22.85 21.28 8.66
CA PHE A 412 22.19 21.73 7.43
C PHE A 412 21.62 23.15 7.57
N VAL A 413 20.91 23.40 8.66
CA VAL A 413 20.23 24.68 8.91
C VAL A 413 21.24 25.84 9.01
N VAL A 414 22.40 25.60 9.63
CA VAL A 414 23.45 26.61 9.83
C VAL A 414 24.40 26.73 8.63
N ALA A 415 24.76 25.61 7.98
CA ALA A 415 25.74 25.62 6.88
C ALA A 415 25.21 26.27 5.59
N TYR A 416 23.89 26.35 5.45
CA TYR A 416 23.21 26.63 4.18
C TYR A 416 22.12 27.69 4.35
N GLU A 417 22.34 28.75 5.12
CA GLU A 417 21.27 29.71 5.47
C GLU A 417 20.49 30.24 4.25
N ASP A 418 21.18 30.74 3.22
CA ASP A 418 20.54 31.25 2.01
C ASP A 418 19.79 30.15 1.25
N ARG A 419 20.39 28.96 1.14
CA ARG A 419 19.75 27.81 0.49
C ARG A 419 18.55 27.32 1.28
N PHE A 420 18.59 27.38 2.61
CA PHE A 420 17.51 27.00 3.50
C PHE A 420 16.33 27.96 3.35
N LYS A 421 16.58 29.28 3.41
CA LYS A 421 15.55 30.31 3.17
C LYS A 421 14.94 30.18 1.77
N ASN A 422 15.78 30.00 0.74
CA ASN A 422 15.30 29.81 -0.63
C ASN A 422 14.44 28.54 -0.80
N SER A 423 14.75 27.45 -0.09
CA SER A 423 13.95 26.22 -0.15
C SER A 423 12.54 26.41 0.44
N ILE A 424 12.37 27.31 1.41
CA ILE A 424 11.05 27.66 1.96
C ILE A 424 10.31 28.61 1.01
N LEU A 425 10.98 29.65 0.51
CA LEU A 425 10.38 30.63 -0.39
C LEU A 425 9.90 30.01 -1.70
N HIS A 426 10.75 29.21 -2.33
CA HIS A 426 10.56 28.72 -3.69
C HIS A 426 10.18 27.23 -3.76
N GLY A 427 10.19 26.53 -2.63
CA GLY A 427 9.99 25.08 -2.61
C GLY A 427 11.22 24.32 -3.08
N VAL A 428 11.05 23.02 -3.30
CA VAL A 428 12.07 22.14 -3.89
C VAL A 428 11.44 21.34 -5.01
N ASP A 429 11.76 21.70 -6.24
CA ASP A 429 11.25 21.08 -7.46
C ASP A 429 11.62 19.59 -7.52
N GLY A 430 10.75 18.78 -8.13
CA GLY A 430 10.86 17.32 -8.10
C GLY A 430 10.48 16.67 -6.76
N THR A 431 9.93 17.45 -5.80
CA THR A 431 9.52 16.96 -4.48
C THR A 431 8.16 17.49 -4.05
N ALA A 432 7.63 16.93 -2.96
CA ALA A 432 6.40 17.40 -2.35
C ALA A 432 6.49 18.80 -1.70
N MET A 433 7.70 19.34 -1.44
CA MET A 433 7.89 20.62 -0.75
C MET A 433 7.46 21.81 -1.64
N PRO A 434 6.35 22.49 -1.32
CA PRO A 434 5.84 23.59 -2.14
C PRO A 434 6.57 24.91 -1.85
N ALA A 435 6.36 25.90 -2.73
CA ALA A 435 6.78 27.27 -2.49
C ALA A 435 5.83 27.94 -1.48
N TRP A 436 6.36 28.53 -0.41
CA TRP A 436 5.54 29.19 0.62
C TRP A 436 5.45 30.71 0.47
N LYS A 437 6.22 31.32 -0.43
CA LYS A 437 6.20 32.78 -0.65
C LYS A 437 4.84 33.36 -1.07
N ASN A 438 3.93 32.52 -1.57
CA ASN A 438 2.59 32.92 -2.01
C ASN A 438 1.54 32.81 -0.88
N VAL A 439 1.90 32.21 0.25
CA VAL A 439 1.01 32.01 1.41
C VAL A 439 1.51 32.75 2.64
N LEU A 440 2.83 32.73 2.86
CA LEU A 440 3.50 33.40 3.96
C LEU A 440 4.20 34.68 3.47
N SER A 441 4.11 35.73 4.27
CA SER A 441 4.94 36.93 4.09
C SER A 441 6.41 36.66 4.41
N GLU A 442 7.32 37.49 3.89
CA GLU A 442 8.75 37.37 4.21
C GLU A 442 9.02 37.42 5.71
N LYS A 443 8.27 38.24 6.46
CA LYS A 443 8.40 38.33 7.92
C LYS A 443 8.00 37.02 8.60
N GLU A 444 6.90 36.40 8.20
CA GLU A 444 6.48 35.10 8.73
C GLU A 444 7.51 34.01 8.40
N ILE A 445 8.09 34.05 7.20
CA ILE A 445 9.17 33.12 6.79
C ILE A 445 10.41 33.33 7.66
N ASP A 446 10.82 34.56 7.92
CA ASP A 446 11.97 34.86 8.78
C ASP A 446 11.71 34.39 10.22
N THR A 447 10.50 34.63 10.77
CA THR A 447 10.09 34.13 12.09
C THR A 447 10.05 32.59 12.14
N LEU A 448 9.59 31.93 11.08
CA LEU A 448 9.61 30.46 10.97
C LEU A 448 11.04 29.92 10.92
N ILE A 449 11.94 30.55 10.16
CA ILE A 449 13.34 30.17 10.07
C ILE A 449 14.03 30.32 11.42
N GLU A 450 13.77 31.40 12.15
CA GLU A 450 14.32 31.63 13.48
C GLU A 450 13.90 30.54 14.46
N PHE A 451 12.60 30.18 14.48
CA PHE A 451 12.11 29.05 15.29
C PHE A 451 12.79 27.73 14.95
N ILE A 452 12.90 27.38 13.65
CA ILE A 452 13.56 26.13 13.23
C ILE A 452 15.05 26.14 13.63
N LYS A 453 15.73 27.28 13.46
CA LYS A 453 17.12 27.47 13.88
C LYS A 453 17.27 27.24 15.37
N GLU A 454 16.49 27.94 16.20
CA GLU A 454 16.54 27.83 17.66
C GLU A 454 16.29 26.38 18.12
N LYS A 455 15.21 25.76 17.63
CA LYS A 455 14.84 24.39 18.00
C LYS A 455 15.90 23.37 17.54
N SER A 456 16.48 23.54 16.35
CA SER A 456 17.57 22.66 15.88
C SER A 456 18.89 22.85 16.65
N LEU A 457 19.15 24.06 17.15
CA LEU A 457 20.38 24.41 17.85
C LEU A 457 20.34 24.13 19.36
N ALA A 458 19.17 23.82 19.93
CA ALA A 458 18.99 23.58 21.36
C ALA A 458 20.02 22.60 21.95
N ASN A 459 20.45 21.60 21.16
CA ASN A 459 21.42 20.58 21.56
C ASN A 459 22.71 20.60 20.70
N ALA A 460 23.03 21.71 20.03
CA ALA A 460 24.11 21.78 19.06
C ALA A 460 25.41 22.41 19.60
N PRO A 461 26.59 21.92 19.17
CA PRO A 461 27.87 22.63 19.31
C PRO A 461 27.82 24.02 18.65
N ARG A 462 28.13 25.07 19.41
CA ARG A 462 28.05 26.49 18.96
C ARG A 462 29.12 26.91 17.94
N ASN A 463 30.06 26.03 17.59
CA ASN A 463 31.25 26.36 16.81
C ASN A 463 31.30 25.70 15.41
N PHE A 464 30.17 25.19 14.91
CA PHE A 464 30.15 24.65 13.56
C PHE A 464 30.32 25.77 12.53
N LYS A 465 31.37 25.69 11.72
CA LYS A 465 31.61 26.58 10.58
C LYS A 465 31.83 25.76 9.33
N ARG A 466 31.04 26.03 8.29
CA ARG A 466 31.21 25.38 6.99
C ARG A 466 32.46 25.93 6.30
N ILE A 467 33.24 25.03 5.68
CA ILE A 467 34.31 25.40 4.78
C ILE A 467 33.69 25.84 3.45
N ASP A 468 34.17 26.96 2.92
CA ASP A 468 33.80 27.42 1.58
C ASP A 468 34.78 26.84 0.55
N ALA A 469 34.25 26.22 -0.50
CA ALA A 469 35.02 25.64 -1.58
C ALA A 469 34.44 26.12 -2.92
N ARG A 470 35.27 26.82 -3.69
CA ARG A 470 34.85 27.37 -4.99
C ARG A 470 35.01 26.32 -6.07
N LEU A 471 34.07 26.32 -7.03
CA LEU A 471 34.19 25.52 -8.24
C LEU A 471 35.48 25.92 -9.00
N PRO A 472 36.40 24.99 -9.27
CA PRO A 472 37.59 25.29 -10.07
C PRO A 472 37.20 25.56 -11.53
N LYS A 473 37.97 26.40 -12.21
CA LYS A 473 37.73 26.74 -13.61
C LYS A 473 38.56 25.84 -14.52
N PRO A 474 38.06 25.50 -15.72
CA PRO A 474 38.92 24.91 -16.75
C PRO A 474 40.14 25.80 -16.99
N GLY A 475 41.32 25.17 -17.05
CA GLY A 475 42.62 25.83 -17.13
C GLY A 475 43.26 26.15 -15.78
N ASP A 476 42.57 25.98 -14.65
CA ASP A 476 43.21 26.00 -13.34
C ASP A 476 44.11 24.76 -13.20
N PRO A 477 45.32 24.89 -12.60
CA PRO A 477 46.09 23.72 -12.20
C PRO A 477 45.29 22.95 -11.14
N GLU A 478 45.28 21.62 -11.22
CA GLU A 478 44.59 20.76 -10.24
C GLU A 478 44.90 21.20 -8.81
N ARG A 479 43.87 21.57 -8.03
CA ARG A 479 44.05 22.11 -6.68
C ARG A 479 44.12 21.03 -5.60
N LEU A 480 43.62 19.83 -5.87
CA LEU A 480 43.41 18.77 -4.87
C LEU A 480 44.13 17.44 -5.14
N ASP A 481 44.90 17.29 -6.23
CA ASP A 481 45.77 16.11 -6.39
C ASP A 481 47.13 16.33 -5.70
N TYR A 482 47.40 15.55 -4.66
CA TYR A 482 48.70 15.49 -3.97
C TYR A 482 49.83 14.94 -4.87
N LYS A 483 49.52 14.44 -6.07
CA LYS A 483 50.47 13.96 -7.09
C LYS A 483 50.54 14.83 -8.34
N GLY A 484 49.90 16.01 -8.34
CA GLY A 484 49.68 16.90 -9.48
C GLY A 484 50.68 16.71 -10.62
N LYS A 485 50.25 16.02 -11.67
CA LYS A 485 51.08 15.72 -12.86
C LYS A 485 51.33 16.95 -13.74
N GLY A 486 50.90 18.14 -13.32
CA GLY A 486 50.94 19.36 -14.11
C GLY A 486 49.89 19.42 -15.21
N GLU A 487 48.85 18.57 -15.12
CA GLU A 487 47.71 18.59 -16.01
C GLU A 487 46.78 19.75 -15.61
N LEU A 488 46.28 20.48 -16.61
CA LEU A 488 45.32 21.57 -16.40
C LEU A 488 43.91 21.01 -16.44
N LEU A 489 43.02 21.51 -15.59
CA LEU A 489 41.63 21.10 -15.58
C LEU A 489 40.96 21.38 -16.92
N THR A 490 40.17 20.43 -17.42
CA THR A 490 39.34 20.58 -18.62
C THR A 490 37.86 20.66 -18.25
N ALA A 491 37.00 20.87 -19.25
CA ALA A 491 35.57 20.63 -19.05
C ALA A 491 35.35 19.15 -18.66
N GLY A 492 34.32 18.90 -17.85
CA GLY A 492 34.01 17.54 -17.41
C GLY A 492 33.52 16.66 -18.57
N ASP A 493 33.96 15.41 -18.60
CA ASP A 493 33.52 14.40 -19.57
C ASP A 493 32.43 13.49 -18.96
N PRO A 494 31.20 13.44 -19.52
CA PRO A 494 30.14 12.57 -19.01
C PRO A 494 30.48 11.07 -19.02
N ALA A 495 31.32 10.60 -19.94
CA ALA A 495 31.69 9.19 -20.03
C ALA A 495 32.66 8.80 -18.89
N GLU A 496 33.69 9.60 -18.66
CA GLU A 496 34.59 9.44 -17.51
C GLU A 496 33.82 9.63 -16.18
N GLY A 497 32.88 10.58 -16.18
CA GLY A 497 31.99 10.84 -15.06
C GLY A 497 31.10 9.66 -14.72
N TYR A 498 30.57 8.97 -15.73
CA TYR A 498 29.78 7.75 -15.55
C TYR A 498 30.62 6.66 -14.88
N GLU A 499 31.82 6.40 -15.37
CA GLU A 499 32.73 5.39 -14.79
C GLU A 499 33.10 5.72 -13.34
N ALA A 500 33.45 6.99 -13.07
CA ALA A 500 33.73 7.47 -11.72
C ALA A 500 32.51 7.33 -10.80
N PHE A 501 31.31 7.69 -11.28
CA PHE A 501 30.07 7.54 -10.55
C PHE A 501 29.76 6.07 -10.24
N GLN A 502 29.94 5.17 -11.22
CA GLN A 502 29.76 3.73 -11.03
C GLN A 502 30.62 3.19 -9.90
N LYS A 503 31.88 3.63 -9.85
CA LYS A 503 32.87 3.21 -8.87
C LYS A 503 32.65 3.78 -7.46
N HIS A 504 32.24 5.04 -7.36
CA HIS A 504 32.26 5.77 -6.09
C HIS A 504 30.88 6.06 -5.48
N CYS A 505 29.81 6.09 -6.28
CA CYS A 505 28.52 6.67 -5.86
C CYS A 505 27.36 5.65 -5.83
N THR A 506 27.43 4.57 -6.61
CA THR A 506 26.28 3.68 -6.86
C THR A 506 25.77 2.90 -5.66
N SER A 507 26.62 2.68 -4.65
CA SER A 507 26.22 1.99 -3.41
C SER A 507 25.05 2.69 -2.72
N CYS A 508 25.03 4.03 -2.78
CA CYS A 508 23.96 4.85 -2.21
C CYS A 508 23.04 5.43 -3.30
N HIS A 509 23.58 5.98 -4.40
CA HIS A 509 22.76 6.66 -5.41
C HIS A 509 22.14 5.72 -6.47
N GLY A 510 22.54 4.44 -6.50
CA GLY A 510 22.08 3.46 -7.47
C GLY A 510 22.78 3.59 -8.83
N LYS A 511 22.74 2.53 -9.65
CA LYS A 511 23.39 2.52 -10.98
C LYS A 511 22.81 3.57 -11.94
N LEU A 512 21.52 3.87 -11.79
CA LEU A 512 20.78 4.88 -12.57
C LEU A 512 20.89 6.28 -11.96
N ALA A 513 21.64 6.48 -10.88
CA ALA A 513 21.67 7.75 -10.14
C ALA A 513 20.30 8.22 -9.59
N ASN A 514 19.31 7.33 -9.50
CA ASN A 514 17.94 7.65 -9.05
C ASN A 514 17.78 7.73 -7.51
N GLY A 515 18.87 7.62 -6.76
CA GLY A 515 18.86 7.67 -5.29
C GLY A 515 18.45 6.36 -4.61
N LYS A 516 18.25 5.27 -5.39
CA LYS A 516 17.75 3.97 -4.92
C LYS A 516 18.85 2.90 -4.94
N GLY A 517 20.05 3.26 -4.47
CA GLY A 517 21.15 2.32 -4.31
C GLY A 517 20.86 1.27 -3.23
N PRO A 518 21.54 0.12 -3.25
CA PRO A 518 21.29 -0.98 -2.30
C PRO A 518 21.44 -0.55 -0.84
N ASN A 519 22.32 0.42 -0.55
CA ASN A 519 22.52 0.95 0.80
C ASN A 519 21.65 2.17 1.11
N ALA A 520 20.92 2.75 0.15
CA ALA A 520 20.13 3.96 0.34
C ALA A 520 19.12 3.80 1.48
N TYR A 521 18.39 2.69 1.47
CA TYR A 521 17.31 2.42 2.44
C TYR A 521 17.82 2.17 3.86
N LEU A 522 19.12 1.92 4.06
CA LEU A 522 19.73 1.74 5.38
C LEU A 522 20.16 3.07 6.02
N LEU A 523 20.13 4.19 5.29
CA LEU A 523 20.62 5.48 5.76
C LEU A 523 19.69 6.20 6.75
N GLU A 524 18.56 5.58 7.13
CA GLU A 524 17.45 6.09 7.94
C GLU A 524 16.86 7.42 7.44
N HIS A 525 17.60 8.54 7.50
CA HIS A 525 17.35 9.79 6.78
C HIS A 525 18.54 10.77 6.86
N PRO A 526 18.67 11.68 5.88
CA PRO A 526 17.94 11.72 4.62
C PRO A 526 18.47 10.76 3.55
N LEU A 527 17.57 10.31 2.67
CA LEU A 527 17.93 9.50 1.51
C LEU A 527 18.64 10.33 0.42
N PRO A 528 19.47 9.68 -0.42
CA PRO A 528 20.07 10.30 -1.60
C PRO A 528 19.00 10.87 -2.54
N ARG A 529 19.29 11.99 -3.19
CA ARG A 529 18.36 12.60 -4.16
C ARG A 529 18.32 11.80 -5.46
N ASN A 530 17.19 11.88 -6.15
CA ASN A 530 17.04 11.41 -7.51
C ASN A 530 17.80 12.36 -8.47
N LEU A 531 19.00 11.95 -8.91
CA LEU A 531 19.87 12.72 -9.81
C LEU A 531 19.55 12.49 -11.29
N ILE A 532 18.40 11.91 -11.61
CA ILE A 532 17.83 11.91 -12.95
C ILE A 532 16.54 12.74 -13.04
N SER A 533 16.09 13.36 -11.94
CA SER A 533 14.96 14.30 -11.96
C SER A 533 15.39 15.61 -12.61
N LYS A 534 14.76 15.92 -13.75
CA LYS A 534 14.95 17.18 -14.48
C LYS A 534 14.46 18.36 -13.64
N GLU A 535 13.35 18.18 -12.95
CA GLU A 535 12.72 19.18 -12.09
C GLU A 535 13.69 19.62 -10.99
N PHE A 536 14.32 18.66 -10.31
CA PHE A 536 15.27 18.96 -9.25
C PHE A 536 16.61 19.50 -9.76
N LEU A 537 17.18 18.92 -10.82
CA LEU A 537 18.53 19.30 -11.26
C LEU A 537 18.55 20.62 -12.04
N ASN A 538 17.51 20.94 -12.80
CA ASN A 538 17.47 22.16 -13.61
C ASN A 538 17.00 23.41 -12.83
N GLN A 539 16.66 23.26 -11.55
CA GLN A 539 16.31 24.39 -10.70
C GLN A 539 17.52 25.34 -10.52
N VAL A 540 17.27 26.65 -10.50
CA VAL A 540 18.31 27.70 -10.40
C VAL A 540 19.23 27.52 -9.18
N SER A 541 18.71 26.97 -8.09
CA SER A 541 19.47 26.76 -6.86
C SER A 541 20.34 25.50 -6.84
N VAL A 542 20.32 24.67 -7.89
CA VAL A 542 21.23 23.53 -8.08
C VAL A 542 22.28 23.93 -9.11
N THR A 543 23.31 24.63 -8.63
CA THR A 543 24.46 25.04 -9.44
C THR A 543 25.55 23.96 -9.44
N ASP A 544 26.44 23.99 -10.41
CA ASP A 544 27.59 23.08 -10.46
C ASP A 544 28.52 23.28 -9.26
N GLU A 545 28.66 24.52 -8.78
CA GLU A 545 29.38 24.80 -7.53
C GLU A 545 28.73 24.11 -6.32
N ARG A 546 27.39 24.07 -6.24
CA ARG A 546 26.71 23.32 -5.19
C ARG A 546 26.94 21.81 -5.32
N LEU A 547 26.91 21.26 -6.53
CA LEU A 547 27.19 19.84 -6.76
C LEU A 547 28.62 19.49 -6.39
N TYR A 548 29.58 20.31 -6.84
CA TYR A 548 30.99 20.21 -6.51
C TYR A 548 31.22 20.24 -5.00
N GLN A 549 30.67 21.22 -4.29
CA GLN A 549 30.75 21.30 -2.83
C GLN A 549 30.12 20.09 -2.14
N SER A 550 29.01 19.55 -2.67
CA SER A 550 28.33 18.38 -2.09
C SER A 550 29.15 17.11 -2.25
N ILE A 551 29.89 16.95 -3.34
CA ILE A 551 30.78 15.81 -3.58
C ILE A 551 32.05 15.98 -2.75
N LEU A 552 32.72 17.13 -2.87
CA LEU A 552 34.00 17.39 -2.22
C LEU A 552 33.89 17.35 -0.70
N LEU A 553 32.93 18.08 -0.12
CA LEU A 553 32.81 18.28 1.33
C LEU A 553 31.78 17.34 1.98
N GLY A 554 31.06 16.56 1.17
CA GLY A 554 29.87 15.85 1.62
C GLY A 554 28.69 16.80 1.87
N VAL A 555 27.58 16.25 2.32
CA VAL A 555 26.37 17.03 2.64
C VAL A 555 26.19 17.09 4.14
N ALA A 556 26.55 18.25 4.73
CA ALA A 556 26.36 18.52 6.15
C ALA A 556 24.93 18.17 6.63
N GLY A 557 24.85 17.35 7.70
CA GLY A 557 23.59 16.85 8.24
C GLY A 557 23.01 15.62 7.51
N ALA A 558 23.71 15.09 6.50
CA ALA A 558 23.33 13.88 5.79
C ALA A 558 24.44 12.80 5.86
N PRO A 559 24.11 11.52 5.59
CA PRO A 559 25.11 10.45 5.53
C PRO A 559 26.08 10.51 4.34
N MET A 560 25.94 11.48 3.44
CA MET A 560 26.84 11.63 2.29
C MET A 560 28.20 12.16 2.75
N PRO A 561 29.28 11.34 2.71
CA PRO A 561 30.59 11.73 3.20
C PRO A 561 31.29 12.68 2.21
N ALA A 562 32.41 13.25 2.65
CA ALA A 562 33.33 13.96 1.78
C ALA A 562 34.07 12.99 0.86
N PHE A 563 34.22 13.38 -0.41
CA PHE A 563 35.06 12.70 -1.41
C PHE A 563 36.30 13.55 -1.73
N ASP A 564 36.95 14.07 -0.69
CA ASP A 564 38.16 14.92 -0.76
C ASP A 564 39.43 14.20 -1.25
N HIS A 565 39.34 12.89 -1.46
CA HIS A 565 40.38 12.07 -2.09
C HIS A 565 40.26 12.02 -3.62
N LEU A 566 39.15 12.49 -4.20
CA LEU A 566 38.99 12.58 -5.66
C LEU A 566 39.66 13.85 -6.18
N SER A 567 40.22 13.76 -7.40
CA SER A 567 40.74 14.94 -8.09
C SER A 567 39.60 15.90 -8.48
N ASP A 568 39.92 17.18 -8.62
CA ASP A 568 38.97 18.17 -9.14
C ASP A 568 38.40 17.74 -10.50
N GLN A 569 39.25 17.21 -11.39
CA GLN A 569 38.83 16.74 -12.71
C GLN A 569 37.79 15.62 -12.59
N THR A 570 38.04 14.61 -11.75
CA THR A 570 37.08 13.52 -11.52
C THR A 570 35.74 14.03 -10.98
N ILE A 571 35.74 15.04 -10.10
CA ILE A 571 34.49 15.64 -9.60
C ILE A 571 33.76 16.39 -10.72
N LEU A 572 34.49 17.14 -11.57
CA LEU A 572 33.91 17.83 -12.73
C LEU A 572 33.29 16.83 -13.73
N ASP A 573 33.96 15.71 -13.99
CA ASP A 573 33.45 14.63 -14.84
C ASP A 573 32.15 14.05 -14.26
N ILE A 574 32.13 13.74 -12.95
CA ILE A 574 30.91 13.27 -12.26
C ILE A 574 29.77 14.29 -12.39
N ILE A 575 30.04 15.59 -12.26
CA ILE A 575 29.03 16.64 -12.44
C ILE A 575 28.51 16.64 -13.88
N ALA A 576 29.40 16.53 -14.88
CA ALA A 576 29.00 16.45 -16.29
C ALA A 576 28.10 15.24 -16.56
N PHE A 577 28.41 14.07 -15.98
CA PHE A 577 27.53 12.90 -16.03
C PHE A 577 26.15 13.18 -15.39
N ILE A 578 26.12 13.74 -14.18
CA ILE A 578 24.86 14.09 -13.50
C ILE A 578 24.02 15.06 -14.35
N ARG A 579 24.65 16.03 -15.00
CA ARG A 579 23.98 16.98 -15.91
C ARG A 579 23.47 16.33 -17.18
N SER A 580 24.21 15.38 -17.74
CA SER A 580 23.77 14.65 -18.94
C SER A 580 22.45 13.90 -18.74
N ASN A 581 22.10 13.55 -17.49
CA ASN A 581 20.83 12.90 -17.18
C ASN A 581 19.60 13.80 -17.43
N THR A 582 19.77 15.12 -17.52
CA THR A 582 18.65 16.05 -17.71
C THR A 582 18.52 16.61 -19.12
N GLU A 583 19.47 16.32 -20.00
CA GLU A 583 19.42 16.67 -21.41
C GLU A 583 18.26 15.92 -22.10
N GLU A 584 17.66 16.52 -23.12
CA GLU A 584 16.71 15.80 -23.96
C GLU A 584 17.49 14.87 -24.89
N SER A 585 17.08 13.60 -25.00
CA SER A 585 17.57 12.74 -26.06
C SER A 585 17.07 13.33 -27.39
N GLU A 586 17.99 13.79 -28.24
CA GLU A 586 17.69 14.26 -29.60
C GLU A 586 16.92 13.23 -30.45
#